data_AF-A0A6J5Z7Z7-F1
#
_entry.id   AF-A0A6J5Z7Z7-F1
#
_cell.length_a   1.000
_cell.length_b   1.000
_cell.length_c   1.000
_cell.angle_alpha   90.00
_cell.angle_beta   90.00
_cell.angle_gamma   90.00
#
_symmetry.space_group_name_H-M   'P 1'
#
loop_
_entity.id
_entity.type
_entity.pdbx_description
1 polymer ?
#
loop_
_entity_poly.entity_id
_entity_poly.type
_entity_poly.pdbx_seq_one_letter_code
_entity_poly.pdbx_strand_id
1 'polypeptide(L)'
;MSKPELTSRHRDTVDEIFRHPTSHNIEWRHVISLLEHVGEVSEEHNGKVKVTLGPETETFHRPRHKDIDVQMVVDLRRMLTNAGYNPDGEPAVEDESTRDHGDGRWGAP
;
A
#
# COMPACT_ATOMS: atom_id res chain seq x y z
N MET A 1 -12.57 -3.39 -10.55
CA MET A 1 -13.16 -3.53 -9.20
C MET A 1 -13.18 -2.15 -8.58
N SER A 2 -14.31 -1.71 -8.03
CA SER A 2 -14.39 -0.39 -7.38
C SER A 2 -13.60 -0.38 -6.07
N LYS A 3 -12.88 0.71 -5.80
CA LYS A 3 -12.13 0.91 -4.55
C LYS A 3 -13.10 0.93 -3.35
N PRO A 4 -12.83 0.21 -2.25
CA PRO A 4 -13.66 0.25 -1.05
C PRO A 4 -13.64 1.63 -0.40
N GLU A 5 -14.81 2.10 0.02
CA GLU A 5 -14.96 3.37 0.74
C GLU A 5 -14.31 3.29 2.13
N LEU A 6 -13.38 4.19 2.45
CA LEU A 6 -12.72 4.21 3.76
C LEU A 6 -13.62 4.81 4.84
N THR A 7 -13.73 4.12 5.98
CA THR A 7 -14.33 4.67 7.21
C THR A 7 -13.46 5.78 7.81
N SER A 8 -14.00 6.61 8.71
CA SER A 8 -13.22 7.68 9.36
C SER A 8 -11.96 7.15 10.04
N ARG A 9 -12.05 6.01 10.74
CA ARG A 9 -10.90 5.38 11.40
C ARG A 9 -9.84 4.89 10.41
N HIS A 10 -10.27 4.37 9.27
CA HIS A 10 -9.34 3.96 8.21
C HIS A 10 -8.62 5.18 7.63
N ARG A 11 -9.33 6.29 7.40
CA ARG A 11 -8.74 7.56 6.95
C ARG A 11 -7.73 8.10 7.97
N ASP A 12 -8.09 8.12 9.26
CA ASP A 12 -7.17 8.54 10.32
C ASP A 12 -5.88 7.70 10.32
N THR A 13 -6.01 6.38 10.13
CA THR A 13 -4.85 5.47 10.08
C THR A 13 -3.97 5.74 8.86
N VAL A 14 -4.58 6.00 7.69
CA VAL A 14 -3.86 6.43 6.49
C VAL A 14 -3.13 7.75 6.76
N ASP A 15 -3.82 8.76 7.28
CA ASP A 15 -3.21 10.05 7.65
C ASP A 15 -2.01 9.89 8.60
N GLU A 16 -2.13 9.04 9.62
CA GLU A 16 -1.03 8.74 10.54
C GLU A 16 0.16 8.05 9.84
N ILE A 17 -0.11 7.10 8.95
CA ILE A 17 0.93 6.43 8.14
C ILE A 17 1.66 7.46 7.28
N PHE A 18 0.97 8.40 6.64
CA PHE A 18 1.58 9.39 5.74
C PHE A 18 2.15 10.63 6.44
N ARG A 19 1.84 10.86 7.72
CA ARG A 19 2.33 12.02 8.49
C ARG A 19 3.86 12.11 8.56
N HIS A 20 4.39 13.34 8.49
CA HIS A 20 5.80 13.63 8.76
C HIS A 20 5.95 14.68 9.87
N PRO A 21 6.74 14.42 10.94
CA PRO A 21 7.52 13.19 11.19
C PRO A 21 6.62 11.97 11.45
N THR A 22 7.16 10.77 11.24
CA THR A 22 6.43 9.50 11.42
C THR A 22 5.90 9.37 12.85
N SER A 23 4.60 9.09 12.99
CA SER A 23 4.00 8.81 14.30
C SER A 23 4.59 7.52 14.89
N HIS A 24 5.06 7.58 16.13
CA HIS A 24 5.58 6.41 16.86
C HIS A 24 4.48 5.57 17.54
N ASN A 25 3.20 5.93 17.38
CA ASN A 25 2.06 5.34 18.11
C ASN A 25 1.01 4.72 17.17
N ILE A 26 1.41 4.30 15.97
CA ILE A 26 0.49 3.68 15.02
C ILE A 26 0.26 2.24 15.46
N GLU A 27 -0.91 1.97 16.06
CA GLU A 27 -1.22 0.66 16.62
C GLU A 27 -1.45 -0.37 15.50
N TRP A 28 -0.77 -1.52 15.58
CA TRP A 28 -0.86 -2.64 14.65
C TRP A 28 -2.29 -3.09 14.35
N ARG A 29 -3.17 -3.06 15.36
CA ARG A 29 -4.59 -3.41 15.19
C ARG A 29 -5.33 -2.46 14.25
N HIS A 30 -4.96 -1.18 14.20
CA HIS A 30 -5.55 -0.21 13.26
C HIS A 30 -5.04 -0.49 11.85
N VAL A 31 -3.76 -0.82 11.72
CA VAL A 31 -3.13 -1.20 10.45
C VAL A 31 -3.79 -2.45 9.88
N ILE A 32 -3.93 -3.53 10.66
CA ILE A 32 -4.61 -4.74 10.22
C ILE A 32 -6.06 -4.46 9.79
N SER A 33 -6.82 -3.72 10.61
CA SER A 33 -8.20 -3.35 10.26
C SER A 33 -8.28 -2.54 8.96
N LEU A 34 -7.31 -1.67 8.68
CA LEU A 34 -7.21 -0.97 7.41
C LEU A 34 -6.92 -1.95 6.26
N LEU A 35 -5.92 -2.82 6.41
CA LEU A 35 -5.47 -3.74 5.37
C LEU A 35 -6.54 -4.79 5.01
N GLU A 36 -7.26 -5.33 6.01
CA GLU A 36 -8.41 -6.24 5.81
C GLU A 36 -9.56 -5.56 5.08
N HIS A 37 -9.68 -4.24 5.18
CA HIS A 37 -10.71 -3.46 4.49
C HIS A 37 -10.34 -3.15 3.04
N VAL A 38 -9.05 -2.90 2.77
CA VAL A 38 -8.60 -2.46 1.44
C VAL A 38 -8.10 -3.60 0.54
N GLY A 39 -7.70 -4.74 1.12
CA GLY A 39 -7.10 -5.86 0.40
C GLY A 39 -7.37 -7.22 1.04
N GLU A 40 -6.67 -8.24 0.54
CA GLU A 40 -6.73 -9.59 1.08
C GLU A 40 -5.63 -9.81 2.10
N VAL A 41 -5.99 -10.25 3.31
CA VAL A 41 -5.06 -10.50 4.40
C VAL A 41 -5.10 -11.98 4.78
N SER A 42 -3.93 -12.59 4.97
CA SER A 42 -3.78 -13.98 5.38
C SER A 42 -2.66 -14.13 6.40
N GLU A 43 -2.96 -14.81 7.50
CA GLU A 43 -1.97 -15.15 8.52
C GLU A 43 -1.23 -16.43 8.14
N GLU A 44 0.10 -16.37 8.13
CA GLU A 44 0.97 -17.52 7.89
C GLU A 44 1.28 -18.27 9.19
N HIS A 45 1.60 -19.57 9.09
CA HIS A 45 1.91 -20.43 10.24
C HIS A 45 3.10 -19.95 11.11
N ASN A 46 3.95 -19.07 10.57
CA ASN A 46 5.10 -18.48 11.26
C ASN A 46 4.78 -17.14 11.96
N GLY A 47 3.51 -16.72 12.01
CA GLY A 47 3.07 -15.46 12.61
C GLY A 47 3.32 -14.22 11.75
N LYS A 48 3.63 -14.41 10.47
CA LYS A 48 3.64 -13.34 9.48
C LYS A 48 2.25 -13.10 8.93
N VAL A 49 2.00 -11.88 8.47
CA VAL A 49 0.76 -11.47 7.82
C VAL A 49 1.08 -11.15 6.37
N LYS A 50 0.56 -11.96 5.46
CA LYS A 50 0.64 -11.72 4.02
C LYS A 50 -0.55 -10.85 3.61
N VAL A 51 -0.27 -9.80 2.86
CA VAL A 51 -1.26 -8.84 2.39
C VAL A 51 -1.14 -8.69 0.90
N THR A 52 -2.25 -8.84 0.19
CA THR A 52 -2.36 -8.60 -1.24
C THR A 52 -3.25 -7.40 -1.46
N LEU A 53 -2.73 -6.37 -2.12
CA LEU A 53 -3.46 -5.14 -2.43
C LEU A 53 -3.27 -4.80 -3.90
N GLY A 54 -4.30 -5.09 -4.71
CA GLY A 54 -4.20 -4.97 -6.16
C GLY A 54 -3.11 -5.91 -6.72
N PRO A 55 -2.15 -5.40 -7.52
CA PRO A 55 -1.05 -6.20 -8.06
C PRO A 55 0.09 -6.43 -7.04
N GLU A 56 0.07 -5.75 -5.89
CA GLU A 56 1.15 -5.83 -4.91
C GLU A 56 0.86 -6.88 -3.84
N THR A 57 1.92 -7.54 -3.38
CA THR A 57 1.86 -8.49 -2.27
C THR A 57 3.05 -8.27 -1.37
N GLU A 58 2.79 -8.08 -0.08
CA GLU A 58 3.83 -7.85 0.93
C GLU A 58 3.56 -8.70 2.16
N THR A 59 4.63 -9.04 2.88
CA THR A 59 4.54 -9.87 4.09
C THR A 59 5.10 -9.10 5.27
N PHE A 60 4.24 -8.79 6.21
CA PHE A 60 4.58 -8.09 7.43
C PHE A 60 4.83 -9.07 8.58
N HIS A 61 5.80 -8.75 9.43
CA HIS A 61 5.97 -9.43 10.70
C HIS A 61 5.11 -8.75 11.75
N ARG A 62 4.31 -9.49 12.51
CA ARG A 62 3.60 -8.91 13.65
C ARG A 62 4.61 -8.24 14.60
N PRO A 63 4.44 -6.95 14.95
CA PRO A 63 5.37 -6.27 15.84
C PRO A 63 5.35 -6.91 17.23
N ARG A 64 6.49 -6.82 17.93
CA ARG A 64 6.61 -7.32 19.32
C ARG A 64 5.77 -6.51 20.30
N HIS A 65 5.54 -5.24 19.99
CA HIS A 65 4.71 -4.32 20.76
C HIS A 65 3.42 -4.04 20.00
N LYS A 66 2.55 -3.21 20.59
CA LYS A 66 1.29 -2.83 19.97
C LYS A 66 1.47 -1.87 18.78
N ASP A 67 2.60 -1.18 18.70
CA ASP A 67 2.88 -0.15 17.68
C ASP A 67 3.80 -0.72 16.59
N ILE A 68 3.62 -0.24 15.35
CA ILE A 68 4.49 -0.60 14.22
C ILE A 68 5.79 0.20 14.25
N ASP A 69 6.87 -0.36 13.69
CA ASP A 69 8.13 0.33 13.55
C ASP A 69 8.22 1.16 12.26
N VAL A 70 9.26 1.98 12.16
CA VAL A 70 9.44 2.92 11.04
C VAL A 70 9.62 2.21 9.71
N GLN A 71 10.25 1.02 9.67
CA GLN A 71 10.40 0.29 8.40
C GLN A 71 9.04 -0.16 7.90
N MET A 72 8.22 -0.72 8.78
CA MET A 72 6.86 -1.09 8.44
C MET A 72 6.02 0.11 7.94
N VAL A 73 6.20 1.31 8.52
CA VAL A 73 5.54 2.52 8.00
C VAL A 73 5.97 2.84 6.57
N VAL A 74 7.26 2.72 6.26
CA VAL A 74 7.79 2.99 4.91
C VAL A 74 7.23 1.99 3.90
N ASP A 75 7.20 0.72 4.27
CA ASP A 75 6.65 -0.37 3.47
C ASP A 75 5.13 -0.17 3.21
N LEU A 76 4.36 0.15 4.26
CA LEU A 76 2.94 0.49 4.15
C LEU A 76 2.68 1.72 3.28
N ARG A 77 3.50 2.77 3.37
CA ARG A 77 3.37 3.96 2.50
C ARG A 77 3.49 3.56 1.05
N ARG A 78 4.48 2.74 0.71
CA ARG A 78 4.70 2.29 -0.66
C ARG A 78 3.50 1.49 -1.17
N MET A 79 3.09 0.46 -0.43
CA MET A 79 1.96 -0.39 -0.80
C MET A 79 0.66 0.42 -0.96
N LEU A 80 0.32 1.27 0.01
CA LEU A 80 -0.90 2.09 -0.04
C LEU A 80 -0.86 3.12 -1.18
N THR A 81 0.30 3.71 -1.45
CA THR A 81 0.47 4.66 -2.57
C THR A 81 0.27 3.96 -3.90
N ASN A 82 0.85 2.77 -4.08
CA ASN A 82 0.72 1.97 -5.30
C ASN A 82 -0.70 1.49 -5.56
N ALA A 83 -1.48 1.33 -4.49
CA ALA A 83 -2.91 1.03 -4.56
C ALA A 83 -3.81 2.29 -4.60
N GLY A 84 -3.23 3.49 -4.68
CA GLY A 84 -3.95 4.76 -4.79
C GLY A 84 -4.66 5.22 -3.52
N TYR A 85 -4.22 4.79 -2.34
CA TYR A 85 -4.72 5.22 -1.02
C TYR A 85 -3.91 6.36 -0.39
N ASN A 86 -3.05 7.04 -1.16
CA ASN A 86 -2.36 8.22 -0.65
C ASN A 86 -3.36 9.38 -0.43
N PRO A 87 -3.16 10.22 0.60
CA PRO A 87 -4.05 11.33 0.90
C PRO A 87 -4.01 12.44 -0.17
N ASP A 88 -2.90 12.59 -0.90
CA ASP A 88 -2.74 13.59 -1.97
C ASP A 88 -3.44 13.20 -3.28
N GLY A 89 -3.92 11.96 -3.43
CA GLY A 89 -4.67 11.52 -4.61
C GLY A 89 -3.85 11.37 -5.90
N GLU A 90 -2.53 11.56 -5.85
CA GLU A 90 -1.64 11.29 -6.98
C GLU A 90 -1.52 9.77 -7.19
N PRO A 91 -2.03 9.19 -8.29
CA PRO A 91 -1.79 7.77 -8.55
C PRO A 91 -0.29 7.55 -8.64
N ALA A 92 0.22 6.53 -7.93
CA ALA A 92 1.56 6.04 -8.17
C ALA A 92 1.63 5.63 -9.64
N VAL A 93 2.30 6.44 -10.46
CA VAL A 93 2.72 6.19 -11.83
C VAL A 93 1.97 5.02 -12.48
N GLU A 94 0.90 5.31 -13.23
CA GLU A 94 0.29 4.32 -14.12
C GLU A 94 1.43 3.61 -14.86
N ASP A 95 1.59 2.31 -14.59
CA ASP A 95 2.62 1.47 -15.18
C ASP A 95 2.28 1.32 -16.67
N GLU A 96 2.63 2.35 -17.44
CA GLU A 96 2.57 2.41 -18.89
C GLU A 96 3.74 1.59 -19.45
N SER A 97 3.77 0.29 -19.11
CA SER A 97 4.68 -0.69 -19.71
C SER A 97 4.18 -1.19 -21.08
N THR A 98 3.17 -0.55 -21.67
CA THR A 98 2.83 -0.73 -23.09
C THR A 98 3.33 0.43 -23.95
N ARG A 99 4.61 0.78 -23.83
CA ARG A 99 5.29 1.41 -24.97
C ARG A 99 5.57 0.34 -26.01
N ASP A 100 4.50 0.04 -26.75
CA ASP A 100 4.58 -0.48 -28.10
C ASP A 100 5.51 0.46 -28.89
N HIS A 101 6.75 0.03 -29.11
CA HIS A 101 7.64 0.67 -30.06
C HIS A 101 7.28 0.12 -31.44
N GLY A 102 6.06 0.40 -31.89
CA GLY A 102 5.63 0.25 -33.26
C GLY A 102 5.94 1.52 -34.05
N ASP A 103 6.46 1.33 -35.25
CA ASP A 103 6.54 2.31 -36.34
C ASP A 103 7.63 3.39 -36.29
N GLY A 104 8.86 2.96 -36.60
CA GLY A 104 9.89 3.77 -37.24
C GLY A 104 10.15 3.30 -38.67
N ARG A 105 9.21 3.55 -39.57
CA ARG A 105 9.30 3.37 -41.03
C ARG A 105 10.46 4.21 -41.59
N TRP A 106 11.65 3.62 -41.76
CA TRP A 106 12.74 4.25 -42.51
C TRP A 106 12.53 4.00 -44.01
N GLY A 107 12.18 5.07 -44.72
CA GLY A 107 12.05 5.08 -46.17
C GLY A 107 13.42 5.10 -46.86
N ALA A 108 13.61 4.16 -47.78
CA ALA A 108 14.49 4.35 -48.93
C ALA A 108 13.82 5.32 -49.92
N PRO A 109 14.59 6.18 -50.59
CA PRO A 109 14.86 5.91 -52.01
C PRO A 109 16.35 5.88 -52.38
#